data_AF-A0ABC9D0D7-F1
#
_entry.id   AF-A0ABC9D0D7-F1
#
_cell.length_a   1.000
_cell.length_b   1.000
_cell.length_c   1.000
_cell.angle_alpha   90.00
_cell.angle_beta   90.00
_cell.angle_gamma   90.00
#
_symmetry.space_group_name_H-M   'P 1'
#
loop_
_entity.id
_entity.type
_entity.pdbx_description
1 polymer ?
#
loop_
_entity_poly.entity_id
_entity_poly.type
_entity_poly.pdbx_seq_one_letter_code
_entity_poly.pdbx_strand_id
1 'polypeptide(L)'
;MEASADAGAAAAAAAARTLRWAGRAGHLGGFPRAAVFAAVGAFAKAYASLLNTTTVHNADALLRLVSARPPGTPLLTVSNHMSTVDDPLMWGFKGFPISDAKLGRWVLTAEDICFRNVVMSYMFRLGKCVPITRGGGIYQEHMNEALDVLINGDWPKMMSQLED
;
A
#
# COMPACT_ATOMS: atom_id res chain seq x y z
N MET A 1 7.43 -25.54 26.54
CA MET A 1 8.40 -25.59 25.43
C MET A 1 7.71 -25.85 24.09
N GLU A 2 6.56 -26.53 24.04
CA GLU A 2 5.76 -26.70 22.81
C GLU A 2 5.04 -25.42 22.36
N ALA A 3 4.48 -24.62 23.27
CA ALA A 3 3.79 -23.36 22.92
C ALA A 3 4.69 -22.33 22.20
N SER A 4 5.99 -22.31 22.50
CA SER A 4 6.95 -21.43 21.82
C SER A 4 7.34 -21.92 20.43
N ALA A 5 7.31 -23.24 20.20
CA ALA A 5 7.59 -23.83 18.89
C ALA A 5 6.39 -23.68 17.94
N ASP A 6 5.17 -23.82 18.47
CA ASP A 6 3.91 -23.64 17.73
C ASP A 6 3.71 -22.16 17.32
N ALA A 7 4.02 -21.22 18.22
CA ALA A 7 4.04 -19.79 17.90
C ALA A 7 5.08 -19.45 16.81
N GLY A 8 6.24 -20.11 16.82
CA GLY A 8 7.28 -19.95 15.79
C GLY A 8 6.86 -20.50 14.42
N ALA A 9 6.18 -21.64 14.38
CA ALA A 9 5.64 -22.23 13.16
C ALA A 9 4.48 -21.40 12.58
N ALA A 10 3.59 -20.89 13.43
CA ALA A 10 2.52 -19.99 13.04
C ALA A 10 3.06 -18.66 12.50
N ALA A 11 4.08 -18.08 13.15
CA ALA A 11 4.76 -16.87 12.67
C ALA A 11 5.48 -17.10 11.33
N ALA A 12 6.15 -18.24 11.15
CA ALA A 12 6.78 -18.60 9.86
C ALA A 12 5.75 -18.82 8.74
N ALA A 13 4.61 -19.43 9.05
CA ALA A 13 3.50 -19.61 8.11
C ALA A 13 2.81 -18.28 7.77
N ALA A 14 2.66 -17.37 8.74
CA ALA A 14 2.18 -16.00 8.51
C ALA A 14 3.17 -15.21 7.64
N ALA A 15 4.47 -15.25 7.95
CA ALA A 15 5.53 -14.64 7.16
C ALA A 15 5.56 -15.17 5.70
N ALA A 16 5.41 -16.48 5.51
CA ALA A 16 5.30 -17.11 4.19
C ALA A 16 4.03 -16.67 3.43
N ARG A 17 2.91 -16.43 4.14
CA ARG A 17 1.67 -15.90 3.57
C ARG A 17 1.76 -14.45 3.14
N THR A 18 2.63 -13.64 3.72
CA THR A 18 2.74 -12.24 3.33
C THR A 18 3.35 -12.05 1.93
N LEU A 19 4.04 -13.05 1.37
CA LEU A 19 4.60 -13.02 0.02
C LEU A 19 5.44 -11.76 -0.28
N ARG A 20 6.26 -11.28 0.67
CA ARG A 20 7.06 -10.05 0.55
C ARG A 20 7.84 -9.96 -0.78
N TRP A 21 8.31 -11.08 -1.31
CA TRP A 21 9.00 -11.17 -2.60
C TRP A 21 8.18 -10.63 -3.79
N ALA A 22 6.85 -10.80 -3.77
CA ALA A 22 5.96 -10.32 -4.83
C ALA A 22 5.87 -8.78 -4.88
N GLY A 23 6.17 -8.12 -3.77
CA GLY A 23 6.22 -6.66 -3.66
C GLY A 23 7.51 -6.02 -4.20
N ARG A 24 8.49 -6.80 -4.69
CA ARG A 24 9.73 -6.25 -5.24
C ARG A 24 9.49 -5.61 -6.60
N ALA A 25 10.13 -4.46 -6.86
CA ALA A 25 9.94 -3.71 -8.11
C ALA A 25 10.28 -4.53 -9.38
N GLY A 26 11.28 -5.42 -9.29
CA GLY A 26 11.70 -6.30 -10.39
C GLY A 26 10.94 -7.62 -10.51
N HIS A 27 9.92 -7.87 -9.66
CA HIS A 27 9.17 -9.12 -9.70
C HIS A 27 8.50 -9.32 -11.07
N LEU A 28 8.89 -10.38 -11.79
CA LEU A 28 8.49 -10.66 -13.18
C LEU A 28 8.62 -9.43 -14.11
N GLY A 29 9.72 -8.68 -13.96
CA GLY A 29 9.97 -7.47 -14.75
C GLY A 29 9.04 -6.29 -14.46
N GLY A 30 8.28 -6.34 -13.35
CA GLY A 30 7.35 -5.28 -12.95
C GLY A 30 5.99 -5.32 -13.65
N PHE A 31 5.80 -6.21 -14.62
CA PHE A 31 4.55 -6.33 -15.38
C PHE A 31 3.31 -6.61 -14.50
N PRO A 32 3.33 -7.57 -13.55
CA PRO A 32 2.14 -7.84 -12.74
C PRO A 32 1.70 -6.64 -11.92
N ARG A 33 2.66 -5.89 -11.36
CA ARG A 33 2.37 -4.65 -10.63
C ARG A 33 1.76 -3.60 -11.55
N ALA A 34 2.33 -3.38 -12.74
CA ALA A 34 1.79 -2.43 -13.71
C ALA A 34 0.35 -2.79 -14.11
N ALA A 35 0.05 -4.07 -14.33
CA ALA A 35 -1.29 -4.54 -14.64
C ALA A 35 -2.29 -4.26 -13.50
N VAL A 36 -1.91 -4.53 -12.24
CA VAL A 36 -2.74 -4.24 -11.07
C VAL A 36 -3.01 -2.73 -10.93
N PHE A 37 -1.98 -1.90 -11.04
CA PHE A 37 -2.13 -0.44 -10.96
C PHE A 37 -2.99 0.11 -12.10
N ALA A 38 -2.82 -0.39 -13.33
CA ALA A 38 -3.64 0.01 -14.46
C ALA A 38 -5.12 -0.35 -14.24
N ALA A 39 -5.41 -1.57 -13.79
CA ALA A 39 -6.78 -2.02 -13.56
C ALA A 39 -7.47 -1.24 -12.42
N VAL A 40 -6.80 -1.14 -11.26
CA VAL A 40 -7.32 -0.41 -10.09
C VAL A 40 -7.43 1.08 -10.38
N GLY A 41 -6.43 1.66 -11.04
CA GLY A 41 -6.44 3.06 -11.47
C GLY A 41 -7.59 3.37 -12.41
N ALA A 42 -7.82 2.54 -13.43
CA ALA A 42 -8.93 2.72 -14.36
C ALA A 42 -10.28 2.67 -13.64
N PHE A 43 -10.47 1.72 -12.72
CA PHE A 43 -11.66 1.64 -11.88
C PHE A 43 -11.85 2.90 -11.03
N ALA A 44 -10.78 3.35 -10.35
CA ALA A 44 -10.80 4.54 -9.52
C ALA A 44 -11.18 5.80 -10.31
N LYS A 45 -10.60 5.95 -11.51
CA LYS A 45 -10.88 7.10 -12.37
C LYS A 45 -12.32 7.08 -12.90
N ALA A 46 -12.82 5.91 -13.30
CA ALA A 46 -14.22 5.76 -13.71
C ALA A 46 -15.16 6.14 -12.55
N TYR A 47 -14.88 5.65 -11.34
CA TYR A 47 -15.68 5.97 -10.16
C TYR A 47 -15.64 7.46 -9.83
N ALA A 48 -14.45 8.04 -9.69
CA ALA A 48 -14.26 9.45 -9.30
C ALA A 48 -14.79 10.45 -10.34
N SER A 49 -14.86 10.06 -11.63
CA SER A 49 -15.27 10.93 -12.73
C SER A 49 -16.72 10.74 -13.17
N LEU A 50 -17.29 9.53 -13.01
CA LEU A 50 -18.61 9.18 -13.56
C LEU A 50 -19.65 8.87 -12.49
N LEU A 51 -19.23 8.32 -11.35
CA LEU A 51 -20.14 7.77 -10.33
C LEU A 51 -20.12 8.58 -9.03
N ASN A 52 -19.26 9.59 -8.93
CA ASN A 52 -19.12 10.42 -7.75
C ASN A 52 -18.78 11.87 -8.08
N THR A 53 -19.13 12.79 -7.18
CA THR A 53 -18.64 14.17 -7.21
C THR A 53 -17.39 14.27 -6.34
N THR A 54 -16.24 14.49 -6.99
CA THR A 54 -14.94 14.52 -6.31
C THR A 54 -14.35 15.93 -6.35
N THR A 55 -14.04 16.50 -5.19
CA THR A 55 -13.30 17.77 -5.07
C THR A 55 -11.91 17.50 -4.53
N VAL A 56 -10.89 18.04 -5.20
CA VAL A 56 -9.49 17.89 -4.79
C VAL A 56 -8.88 19.27 -4.59
N HIS A 57 -8.32 19.49 -3.40
CA HIS A 57 -7.59 20.70 -3.07
C HIS A 57 -6.08 20.43 -3.21
N ASN A 58 -5.35 21.42 -3.72
CA ASN A 58 -3.89 21.40 -3.84
C ASN A 58 -3.32 20.21 -4.65
N ALA A 59 -4.05 19.77 -5.68
CA ALA A 59 -3.65 18.68 -6.56
C ALA A 59 -2.25 18.90 -7.18
N ASP A 60 -1.95 20.13 -7.62
CA ASP A 60 -0.66 20.46 -8.23
C ASP A 60 0.51 20.35 -7.24
N ALA A 61 0.28 20.75 -5.98
CA ALA A 61 1.29 20.60 -4.94
C ALA A 61 1.59 19.12 -4.68
N LEU A 62 0.55 18.29 -4.63
CA LEU A 62 0.70 16.84 -4.48
C LEU A 62 1.42 16.22 -5.68
N LEU A 63 1.03 16.57 -6.90
CA LEU A 63 1.69 16.08 -8.11
C LEU A 63 3.17 16.45 -8.13
N ARG A 64 3.52 17.70 -7.84
CA ARG A 64 4.92 18.15 -7.73
C ARG A 64 5.68 17.40 -6.65
N LEU A 65 5.06 17.22 -5.48
CA LEU A 65 5.64 16.45 -4.39
C LEU A 65 5.81 14.98 -4.75
N VAL A 66 5.11 14.44 -5.75
CA VAL A 66 5.18 13.03 -6.14
C VAL A 66 6.14 12.78 -7.29
N SER A 67 6.16 13.67 -8.29
CA SER A 67 6.94 13.51 -9.51
C SER A 67 8.31 14.18 -9.49
N ALA A 68 8.50 15.22 -8.67
CA ALA A 68 9.69 16.10 -8.74
C ALA A 68 10.55 16.10 -7.47
N ARG A 69 10.46 15.05 -6.64
CA ARG A 69 11.33 14.92 -5.46
C ARG A 69 12.76 14.60 -5.88
N PRO A 70 13.79 15.11 -5.18
CA PRO A 70 15.15 14.64 -5.37
C PRO A 70 15.23 13.11 -5.16
N PRO A 71 16.06 12.40 -5.93
CA PRO A 71 16.28 10.97 -5.75
C PRO A 71 16.63 10.63 -4.30
N GLY A 72 16.03 9.58 -3.75
CA GLY A 72 16.25 9.15 -2.36
C GLY A 72 15.53 9.98 -1.29
N THR A 73 14.73 10.99 -1.67
CA THR A 73 13.91 11.76 -0.71
C THR A 73 12.54 11.11 -0.53
N PRO A 74 12.20 10.53 0.65
CA PRO A 74 10.90 9.92 0.86
C PRO A 74 9.78 10.96 0.98
N LEU A 75 8.55 10.52 0.76
CA LEU A 75 7.35 11.27 1.12
C LEU A 75 6.54 10.43 2.10
N LEU A 76 6.19 10.98 3.26
CA LEU A 76 5.24 10.36 4.16
C LEU A 76 3.91 11.12 4.08
N THR A 77 2.83 10.41 3.80
CA THR A 77 1.48 10.98 3.93
C THR A 77 0.77 10.38 5.12
N VAL A 78 0.21 11.26 5.95
CA VAL A 78 -0.68 10.91 7.06
C VAL A 78 -2.09 11.31 6.67
N SER A 79 -3.05 10.38 6.78
CA SER A 79 -4.46 10.68 6.54
C SER A 79 -5.35 9.94 7.52
N ASN A 80 -6.58 10.43 7.65
CA ASN A 80 -7.66 9.61 8.18
C ASN A 80 -7.91 8.38 7.29
N HIS A 81 -8.60 7.39 7.84
CA HIS A 81 -9.07 6.21 7.14
C HIS A 81 -10.54 5.98 7.46
N MET A 82 -11.40 6.06 6.44
CA MET A 82 -12.84 5.89 6.59
C MET A 82 -13.31 4.59 5.93
N SER A 83 -12.62 4.11 4.89
CA SER A 83 -13.03 2.91 4.16
C SER A 83 -11.86 2.15 3.54
N THR A 84 -12.02 0.85 3.33
CA THR A 84 -11.02 0.00 2.66
C THR A 84 -10.72 0.41 1.21
N VAL A 85 -11.61 1.21 0.60
CA VAL A 85 -11.47 1.70 -0.78
C VAL A 85 -10.86 3.10 -0.88
N ASP A 86 -10.48 3.72 0.25
CA ASP A 86 -9.88 5.06 0.27
C ASP A 86 -8.66 5.13 -0.65
N ASP A 87 -7.71 4.21 -0.50
CA ASP A 87 -6.48 4.22 -1.28
C ASP A 87 -6.66 3.97 -2.77
N PRO A 88 -7.42 2.96 -3.23
CA PRO A 88 -7.62 2.82 -4.67
C PRO A 88 -8.40 4.00 -5.26
N LEU A 89 -9.48 4.47 -4.62
CA LEU A 89 -10.37 5.48 -5.21
C LEU A 89 -9.79 6.90 -5.18
N MET A 90 -9.07 7.28 -4.12
CA MET A 90 -8.61 8.66 -3.96
C MET A 90 -7.64 9.12 -5.04
N TRP A 91 -6.97 8.20 -5.73
CA TRP A 91 -6.04 8.52 -6.82
C TRP A 91 -6.72 8.73 -8.17
N GLY A 92 -8.02 8.44 -8.28
CA GLY A 92 -8.79 8.54 -9.52
C GLY A 92 -9.03 9.97 -10.04
N PHE A 93 -8.56 10.99 -9.33
CA PHE A 93 -8.80 12.38 -9.72
C PHE A 93 -8.08 12.79 -11.01
N LYS A 94 -8.63 13.81 -11.68
CA LYS A 94 -8.11 14.30 -12.95
C LYS A 94 -6.67 14.81 -12.80
N GLY A 95 -5.77 14.30 -13.65
CA GLY A 95 -4.36 14.73 -13.71
C GLY A 95 -3.39 13.82 -12.97
N PHE A 96 -3.86 12.89 -12.12
CA PHE A 96 -2.98 11.93 -11.46
C PHE A 96 -2.60 10.77 -12.39
N PRO A 97 -1.31 10.36 -12.45
CA PRO A 97 -0.86 9.24 -13.26
C PRO A 97 -1.18 7.90 -12.60
N ILE A 98 -2.46 7.54 -12.56
CA ILE A 98 -3.01 6.34 -11.89
C ILE A 98 -2.37 5.01 -12.30
N SER A 99 -1.82 4.93 -13.51
CA SER A 99 -1.19 3.71 -14.05
C SER A 99 0.32 3.64 -13.79
N ASP A 100 0.93 4.71 -13.28
CA ASP A 100 2.35 4.71 -12.95
C ASP A 100 2.58 4.11 -11.56
N ALA A 101 2.90 2.82 -11.53
CA ALA A 101 3.16 2.10 -10.30
C ALA A 101 4.41 2.62 -9.56
N LYS A 102 5.32 3.39 -10.18
CA LYS A 102 6.44 4.02 -9.46
C LYS A 102 5.94 5.15 -8.58
N LEU A 103 5.03 5.95 -9.11
CA LEU A 103 4.37 7.04 -8.38
C LEU A 103 3.27 6.54 -7.43
N GLY A 104 2.88 5.27 -7.53
CA GLY A 104 1.98 4.62 -6.60
C GLY A 104 2.47 4.63 -5.15
N ARG A 105 1.59 5.02 -4.23
CA ARG A 105 1.85 5.05 -2.79
C ARG A 105 1.85 3.64 -2.17
N TRP A 106 2.74 3.38 -1.21
CA TRP A 106 2.72 2.20 -0.35
C TRP A 106 1.72 2.38 0.81
N VAL A 107 1.03 1.31 1.19
CA VAL A 107 -0.05 1.38 2.17
C VAL A 107 0.13 0.30 3.24
N LEU A 108 0.03 0.69 4.52
CA LEU A 108 -0.08 -0.27 5.61
C LEU A 108 -1.50 -0.83 5.65
N THR A 109 -1.67 -2.14 5.52
CA THR A 109 -2.99 -2.78 5.49
C THR A 109 -3.10 -3.92 6.49
N ALA A 110 -4.30 -4.10 7.04
CA ALA A 110 -4.54 -5.09 8.08
C ALA A 110 -4.32 -6.52 7.55
N GLU A 111 -3.43 -7.28 8.21
CA GLU A 111 -3.04 -8.62 7.78
C GLU A 111 -4.22 -9.60 7.74
N ASP A 112 -5.04 -9.58 8.79
CA ASP A 112 -6.24 -10.40 8.97
C ASP A 112 -7.35 -10.12 7.94
N ILE A 113 -7.30 -8.96 7.27
CA ILE A 113 -8.26 -8.58 6.23
C ILE A 113 -7.67 -8.80 4.84
N CYS A 114 -6.49 -8.25 4.56
CA CYS A 114 -5.88 -8.18 3.23
C CYS A 114 -5.00 -9.39 2.86
N PHE A 115 -4.58 -10.18 3.84
CA PHE A 115 -3.63 -11.28 3.64
C PHE A 115 -4.19 -12.62 4.12
N ARG A 116 -5.51 -12.82 3.94
CA ARG A 116 -6.23 -14.03 4.37
C ARG A 116 -5.87 -15.30 3.59
N ASN A 117 -5.48 -15.15 2.33
CA ASN A 117 -5.08 -16.26 1.47
C ASN A 117 -3.98 -15.83 0.51
N VAL A 118 -3.33 -16.80 -0.15
CA VAL A 118 -2.16 -16.58 -1.03
C VAL A 118 -2.49 -15.65 -2.21
N VAL A 119 -3.67 -15.81 -2.82
CA VAL A 119 -4.09 -15.00 -3.98
C VAL A 119 -4.29 -13.55 -3.58
N MET A 120 -5.02 -13.32 -2.49
CA MET A 120 -5.26 -11.98 -1.94
C MET A 120 -3.94 -11.33 -1.54
N SER A 121 -3.09 -12.06 -0.81
CA SER A 121 -1.76 -11.60 -0.39
C SER A 121 -0.91 -11.19 -1.59
N TYR A 122 -0.93 -11.97 -2.67
CA TYR A 122 -0.19 -11.66 -3.89
C TYR A 122 -0.70 -10.36 -4.53
N MET A 123 -2.02 -10.21 -4.69
CA MET A 123 -2.63 -9.00 -5.25
C MET A 123 -2.31 -7.75 -4.43
N PHE A 124 -2.45 -7.81 -3.09
CA PHE A 124 -2.12 -6.68 -2.21
C PHE A 124 -0.63 -6.35 -2.21
N ARG A 125 0.27 -7.34 -2.29
CA ARG A 125 1.71 -7.08 -2.46
C ARG A 125 2.04 -6.39 -3.79
N LEU A 126 1.39 -6.80 -4.89
CA LEU A 126 1.54 -6.11 -6.18
C LEU A 126 1.07 -4.66 -6.10
N GLY A 127 -0.02 -4.41 -5.37
CA GLY A 127 -0.59 -3.09 -5.08
C GLY A 127 0.19 -2.24 -4.07
N LYS A 128 1.42 -2.63 -3.70
CA LYS A 128 2.27 -1.92 -2.71
C LYS A 128 1.68 -1.88 -1.29
N CYS A 129 1.05 -2.96 -0.84
CA CYS A 129 0.61 -3.07 0.54
C CYS A 129 1.63 -3.78 1.43
N VAL A 130 1.80 -3.26 2.64
CA VAL A 130 2.60 -3.84 3.72
C VAL A 130 1.64 -4.30 4.82
N PRO A 131 1.63 -5.59 5.18
CA PRO A 131 0.74 -6.11 6.22
C PRO A 131 1.07 -5.50 7.57
N ILE A 132 0.05 -5.24 8.39
CA ILE A 132 0.20 -4.85 9.79
C ILE A 132 -0.76 -5.67 10.66
N THR A 133 -0.27 -6.07 11.83
CA THR A 133 -1.07 -6.73 12.86
C THR A 133 -1.77 -5.67 13.71
N ARG A 134 -3.11 -5.66 13.67
CA ARG A 134 -3.93 -4.77 14.50
C ARG A 134 -3.73 -5.10 15.98
N GLY A 135 -3.61 -4.08 16.82
CA GLY A 135 -3.35 -4.24 18.26
C GLY A 135 -1.91 -4.69 18.60
N GLY A 136 -1.05 -4.95 17.60
CA GLY A 136 0.35 -5.35 17.82
C GLY A 136 1.30 -4.20 18.20
N GLY A 137 0.79 -2.96 18.25
CA GLY A 137 1.58 -1.77 18.52
C GLY A 137 2.52 -1.37 17.38
N ILE A 138 3.46 -0.47 17.68
CA ILE A 138 4.41 0.08 16.69
C ILE A 138 5.63 -0.81 16.46
N TYR A 139 5.92 -1.74 17.39
CA TYR A 139 7.08 -2.63 17.33
C TYR A 139 6.71 -3.98 16.73
N GLN A 140 6.49 -4.01 15.42
CA GLN A 140 6.18 -5.22 14.65
C GLN A 140 7.10 -5.35 13.44
N GLU A 141 7.34 -6.58 12.97
CA GLU A 141 8.30 -6.87 11.90
C GLU A 141 8.03 -6.04 10.63
N HIS A 142 6.76 -5.93 10.22
CA HIS A 142 6.39 -5.20 9.01
C HIS A 142 6.52 -3.67 9.13
N MET A 143 6.67 -3.12 10.33
CA MET A 143 7.05 -1.72 10.48
C MET A 143 8.49 -1.47 10.04
N ASN A 144 9.39 -2.45 10.19
CA ASN A 144 10.73 -2.37 9.60
C ASN A 144 10.66 -2.38 8.07
N GLU A 145 9.71 -3.11 7.47
CA GLU A 145 9.48 -3.05 6.03
C GLU A 145 9.00 -1.65 5.59
N ALA A 146 8.12 -1.00 6.37
CA ALA A 146 7.71 0.38 6.10
C ALA A 146 8.88 1.39 6.23
N LEU A 147 9.79 1.15 7.16
CA LEU A 147 11.03 1.92 7.30
C LEU A 147 11.96 1.70 6.10
N ASP A 148 12.12 0.47 5.63
CA ASP A 148 12.89 0.16 4.41
C ASP A 148 12.34 0.94 3.21
N VAL A 149 11.01 1.02 3.08
CA VAL A 149 10.35 1.82 2.03
C VAL A 149 10.72 3.30 2.15
N LEU A 150 10.69 3.89 3.35
CA LEU A 150 11.12 5.27 3.57
C LEU A 150 12.60 5.49 3.26
N ILE A 151 13.47 4.59 3.71
CA ILE A 151 14.92 4.69 3.51
C ILE A 151 15.26 4.65 2.02
N ASN A 152 14.51 3.89 1.23
CA ASN A 152 14.70 3.81 -0.22
C ASN A 152 14.11 5.02 -0.99
N GLY A 153 13.58 6.03 -0.28
CA GLY A 153 13.01 7.24 -0.89
C GLY A 153 11.63 7.04 -1.51
N ASP A 154 10.96 5.93 -1.20
CA ASP A 154 9.60 5.66 -1.68
C ASP A 154 8.56 6.48 -0.88
N TRP A 155 7.30 6.34 -1.29
CA TRP A 155 6.18 7.08 -0.72
C TRP A 155 5.22 6.16 0.04
N PRO A 156 5.33 6.02 1.37
CA PRO A 156 4.34 5.31 2.18
C PRO A 156 3.24 6.20 2.77
N LYS A 157 2.13 5.53 3.10
CA LYS A 157 0.99 6.06 3.85
C LYS A 157 1.00 5.55 5.27
N MET A 158 0.78 6.46 6.21
CA MET A 158 0.34 6.13 7.56
C MET A 158 -1.11 6.57 7.71
N MET A 159 -1.96 5.68 8.20
CA MET A 159 -3.34 6.00 8.54
C MET A 159 -3.42 6.22 10.04
N SER A 160 -3.88 7.38 10.47
CA SER A 160 -4.35 7.56 11.85
C SER A 160 -5.75 6.98 11.92
N GLN A 161 -5.92 5.86 12.63
CA GLN A 161 -7.26 5.39 13.00
C GLN A 161 -7.90 6.49 13.86
N LEU A 162 -9.11 6.93 13.51
CA LEU A 162 -10.03 7.47 14.50
C LEU A 162 -10.72 6.23 15.08
N GLU A 163 -10.66 6.10 16.40
CA GLU A 163 -11.32 5.02 17.14
C GLU A 163 -12.80 4.94 16.74
N ASP A 164 -13.31 3.73 16.55
CA ASP A 164 -14.74 3.46 16.73
C ASP A 164 -15.03 3.47 18.24
#